data_AF-A0A7S8C2G3-F1
#
_entry.id   AF-A0A7S8C2G3-F1
#
_cell.length_a   1.000
_cell.length_b   1.000
_cell.length_c   1.000
_cell.angle_alpha   90.00
_cell.angle_beta   90.00
_cell.angle_gamma   90.00
#
_symmetry.space_group_name_H-M   'P 1'
#
loop_
_entity.id
_entity.type
_entity.pdbx_description
1 polymer ?
#
loop_
_entity_poly.entity_id
_entity_poly.type
_entity_poly.pdbx_seq_one_letter_code
_entity_poly.pdbx_strand_id
1 'polypeptide(L)'
;MIHKSTFTAARHAAVATLIGISASLLASHAATAQQTQAPQQFGPRVNRQAQPQPPKPEVIATHGDWQVQCGEFMARAHQGSKEASDGSGSGKGDALEGQDSASGEATRKVRQCGIMQSVRSAERQNLGLTLVLVNTKQGDRDVTMMRILVPIGVFLPTGIALEIDGTAVGRVPFTRCLPQVCMAFAEATPETIEKMKQGSTANFIIYEAPGAGLSMEVSLSGFTAAYDQLNAL
;
A
#
# COMPACT_ATOMS: atom_id res chain seq x y z
N MET A 1 -16.11 -45.64 42.23
CA MET A 1 -17.37 -46.02 41.56
C MET A 1 -17.21 -45.77 40.08
N ILE A 2 -17.34 -46.84 39.30
CA ILE A 2 -17.08 -46.93 37.87
C ILE A 2 -18.46 -46.96 37.20
N HIS A 3 -18.68 -46.19 36.13
CA HIS A 3 -19.70 -46.51 35.14
C HIS A 3 -19.14 -46.32 33.73
N LYS A 4 -18.81 -47.46 33.13
CA LYS A 4 -18.59 -47.65 31.70
C LYS A 4 -19.96 -47.83 31.04
N SER A 5 -20.22 -47.16 29.93
CA SER A 5 -21.29 -47.54 29.00
C SER A 5 -20.69 -47.93 27.66
N THR A 6 -20.59 -49.25 27.50
CA THR A 6 -20.36 -50.01 26.28
C THR A 6 -21.59 -49.97 25.38
N PHE A 7 -21.43 -49.68 24.09
CA PHE A 7 -22.43 -50.00 23.06
C PHE A 7 -21.88 -51.07 22.12
N THR A 8 -22.61 -52.19 22.09
CA THR A 8 -22.33 -53.43 21.38
C THR A 8 -22.90 -53.39 19.96
N ALA A 9 -22.16 -54.04 19.06
CA ALA A 9 -22.46 -54.26 17.66
C ALA A 9 -23.75 -55.05 17.38
N ALA A 10 -24.35 -54.82 16.20
CA ALA A 10 -25.25 -55.79 15.56
C ALA A 10 -24.85 -55.97 14.08
N ARG A 11 -24.47 -57.20 13.76
CA ARG A 11 -24.21 -57.75 12.43
C ARG A 11 -25.54 -58.11 11.77
N HIS A 12 -25.75 -57.80 10.49
CA HIS A 12 -26.61 -58.60 9.61
C HIS A 12 -25.98 -58.75 8.22
N ALA A 13 -26.20 -59.94 7.68
CA ALA A 13 -25.43 -60.59 6.65
C ALA A 13 -25.83 -60.23 5.21
N ALA A 14 -24.99 -60.71 4.30
CA ALA A 14 -24.98 -60.52 2.86
C ALA A 14 -26.22 -61.04 2.11
N VAL A 15 -26.50 -60.43 0.95
CA VAL A 15 -27.12 -61.10 -0.19
C VAL A 15 -26.33 -60.70 -1.44
N ALA A 16 -25.76 -61.70 -2.10
CA ALA A 16 -25.14 -61.61 -3.41
C ALA A 16 -26.19 -61.97 -4.48
N THR A 17 -26.27 -61.17 -5.56
CA THR A 17 -26.80 -61.65 -6.84
C THR A 17 -26.15 -60.91 -8.01
N LEU A 18 -25.97 -61.67 -9.07
CA LEU A 18 -25.05 -61.53 -10.19
C LEU A 18 -25.68 -60.85 -11.42
N ILE A 19 -24.81 -60.22 -12.22
CA ILE A 19 -24.82 -60.06 -13.69
C ILE A 19 -25.91 -59.18 -14.33
N GLY A 20 -25.44 -58.07 -14.88
CA GLY A 20 -26.09 -57.29 -15.94
C GLY A 20 -25.06 -56.45 -16.68
N ILE A 21 -24.34 -57.06 -17.63
CA ILE A 21 -23.41 -56.37 -18.53
C ILE A 21 -24.25 -55.60 -19.55
N SER A 22 -24.40 -54.29 -19.35
CA SER A 22 -24.81 -53.37 -20.42
C SER A 22 -23.57 -52.59 -20.87
N ALA A 23 -22.95 -53.11 -21.93
CA ALA A 23 -21.94 -52.40 -22.70
C ALA A 23 -22.62 -51.23 -23.43
N SER A 24 -22.53 -50.03 -22.87
CA SER A 24 -22.84 -48.79 -23.58
C SER A 24 -21.54 -48.19 -24.09
N LEU A 25 -21.50 -48.07 -25.41
CA LEU A 25 -20.36 -47.63 -26.21
C LEU A 25 -19.79 -46.28 -25.75
N LEU A 26 -18.45 -46.23 -25.78
CA LEU A 26 -17.63 -45.04 -25.69
C LEU A 26 -18.06 -44.02 -26.77
N ALA A 27 -18.65 -42.91 -26.34
CA ALA A 27 -18.61 -41.67 -27.09
C ALA A 27 -17.63 -40.74 -26.39
N SER A 28 -16.37 -40.82 -26.80
CA SER A 28 -15.32 -39.85 -26.47
C SER A 28 -15.73 -38.47 -26.99
N HIS A 29 -16.51 -37.73 -26.21
CA HIS A 29 -16.60 -36.29 -26.40
C HIS A 29 -15.33 -35.71 -25.79
N ALA A 30 -14.33 -35.52 -26.64
CA ALA A 30 -13.30 -34.54 -26.39
C ALA A 30 -14.03 -33.19 -26.22
N ALA A 31 -14.32 -32.83 -24.97
CA ALA A 31 -14.75 -31.49 -24.63
C ALA A 31 -13.56 -30.59 -24.95
N THR A 32 -13.65 -29.96 -26.11
CA THR A 32 -12.75 -28.94 -26.62
C THR A 32 -12.47 -27.97 -25.50
N ALA A 33 -11.21 -27.91 -25.06
CA ALA A 33 -10.72 -26.78 -24.29
C ALA A 33 -10.96 -25.53 -25.15
N GLN A 34 -12.00 -24.78 -24.83
CA GLN A 34 -12.31 -23.52 -25.47
C GLN A 34 -11.22 -22.54 -25.05
N GLN A 35 -10.12 -22.53 -25.81
CA GLN A 35 -9.11 -21.47 -25.74
C GLN A 35 -9.85 -20.15 -25.96
N THR A 36 -10.07 -19.42 -24.87
CA THR A 36 -10.43 -18.01 -24.92
C THR A 36 -9.22 -17.28 -25.48
N GLN A 37 -9.10 -17.26 -26.82
CA GLN A 37 -8.12 -16.42 -27.49
C GLN A 37 -8.53 -14.98 -27.18
N ALA A 38 -7.69 -14.29 -26.41
CA ALA A 38 -7.77 -12.85 -26.23
C ALA A 38 -7.90 -12.19 -27.61
N PRO A 39 -8.76 -11.16 -27.77
CA PRO A 39 -8.91 -10.49 -29.05
C PRO A 39 -7.54 -10.06 -29.57
N GLN A 40 -7.20 -10.54 -30.76
CA GLN A 40 -5.97 -10.22 -31.47
C GLN A 40 -5.96 -8.71 -31.70
N GLN A 41 -5.20 -7.96 -30.89
CA GLN A 41 -5.05 -6.52 -31.09
C GLN A 41 -4.26 -6.29 -32.38
N PHE A 42 -4.94 -5.80 -33.43
CA PHE A 42 -4.33 -5.29 -34.63
C PHE A 42 -3.73 -3.91 -34.33
N GLY A 43 -2.44 -3.90 -34.01
CA GLY A 43 -1.62 -2.70 -33.84
C GLY A 43 -0.14 -3.10 -33.79
N PRO A 44 0.80 -2.18 -34.08
CA PRO A 44 2.21 -2.48 -33.91
C PRO A 44 2.44 -2.96 -32.47
N ARG A 45 3.03 -4.15 -32.31
CA ARG A 45 3.49 -4.65 -31.01
C ARG A 45 4.50 -3.64 -30.47
N VAL A 46 4.05 -2.70 -29.66
CA VAL A 46 4.95 -1.96 -28.78
C VAL A 46 5.48 -3.01 -27.82
N ASN A 47 6.70 -3.46 -28.08
CA ASN A 47 7.45 -4.31 -27.17
C ASN A 47 7.48 -3.57 -25.84
N ARG A 48 6.67 -4.01 -24.87
CA ARG A 48 6.67 -3.47 -23.50
C ARG A 48 7.98 -3.94 -22.88
N GLN A 49 9.08 -3.29 -23.28
CA GLN A 49 10.37 -3.43 -22.63
C GLN A 49 10.11 -3.24 -21.15
N ALA A 50 10.58 -4.19 -20.35
CA ALA A 50 10.51 -4.12 -18.90
C ALA A 50 11.03 -2.75 -18.49
N GLN A 51 10.13 -1.87 -18.05
CA GLN A 51 10.53 -0.59 -17.51
C GLN A 51 11.48 -0.89 -16.35
N PRO A 52 12.67 -0.26 -16.28
CA PRO A 52 13.58 -0.47 -15.17
C PRO A 52 12.81 -0.28 -13.86
N GLN A 53 12.72 -1.32 -13.03
CA GLN A 53 12.16 -1.15 -11.69
C GLN A 53 13.00 -0.08 -10.97
N PRO A 54 12.36 0.92 -10.33
CA PRO A 54 13.10 1.86 -9.52
C PRO A 54 13.89 1.09 -8.44
N PRO A 55 15.12 1.55 -8.11
CA PRO A 55 15.93 0.88 -7.10
C PRO A 55 15.14 0.79 -5.79
N LYS A 56 15.09 -0.42 -5.21
CA LYS A 56 14.39 -0.66 -3.95
C LYS A 56 15.12 0.09 -2.82
N PRO A 57 14.42 0.78 -1.91
CA PRO A 57 15.05 1.35 -0.72
C PRO A 57 15.79 0.28 0.11
N GLU A 58 16.95 0.64 0.63
CA GLU A 58 17.78 -0.21 1.49
C GLU A 58 17.35 -0.07 2.95
N VAL A 59 17.23 -1.19 3.66
CA VAL A 59 16.99 -1.21 5.11
C VAL A 59 18.31 -0.98 5.83
N ILE A 60 18.44 0.16 6.51
CA ILE A 60 19.68 0.54 7.21
C ILE A 60 19.63 0.24 8.73
N ALA A 61 18.43 0.06 9.29
CA ALA A 61 18.23 -0.31 10.68
C ALA A 61 16.85 -0.93 10.90
N THR A 62 16.67 -1.62 12.02
CA THR A 62 15.39 -2.20 12.45
C THR A 62 15.24 -2.05 13.95
N HIS A 63 14.08 -1.56 14.39
CA HIS A 63 13.73 -1.37 15.80
C HIS A 63 12.37 -1.99 16.06
N GLY A 64 12.33 -3.12 16.76
CA GLY A 64 11.10 -3.90 16.89
C GLY A 64 10.55 -4.27 15.50
N ASP A 65 9.30 -3.89 15.24
CA ASP A 65 8.62 -4.15 13.97
C ASP A 65 8.87 -3.07 12.91
N TRP A 66 9.63 -2.02 13.24
CA TRP A 66 9.89 -0.88 12.37
C TRP A 66 11.22 -1.00 11.63
N GLN A 67 11.18 -0.79 10.32
CA GLN A 67 12.37 -0.74 9.48
C GLN A 67 12.68 0.70 9.09
N VAL A 68 13.94 1.13 9.28
CA VAL A 68 14.44 2.40 8.75
C VAL A 68 14.98 2.12 7.35
N GLN A 69 14.40 2.75 6.34
CA GLN A 69 14.75 2.56 4.93
C GLN A 69 15.20 3.87 4.29
N CYS A 70 16.26 3.80 3.48
CA CYS A 70 16.76 4.93 2.70
C CYS A 70 16.85 4.56 1.22
N GLY A 71 16.50 5.51 0.35
CA GLY A 71 16.62 5.35 -1.09
C GLY A 71 17.08 6.64 -1.76
N GLU A 72 17.70 6.50 -2.93
CA GLU A 72 18.00 7.62 -3.82
C GLU A 72 16.82 7.86 -4.77
N PHE A 73 16.31 9.09 -4.77
CA PHE A 73 15.25 9.52 -5.67
C PHE A 73 15.77 10.66 -6.55
N MET A 74 15.37 10.65 -7.82
CA MET A 74 15.66 11.76 -8.72
C MET A 74 14.65 12.86 -8.46
N ALA A 75 15.05 13.90 -7.74
CA ALA A 75 14.25 15.10 -7.61
C ALA A 75 14.46 15.98 -8.86
N ARG A 76 13.36 16.34 -9.51
CA ARG A 76 13.37 17.44 -10.48
C ARG A 76 13.57 18.73 -9.68
N ALA A 77 14.54 19.54 -10.06
CA ALA A 77 14.65 20.89 -9.54
C ALA A 77 13.45 21.70 -10.04
N HIS A 78 12.33 21.67 -9.31
CA HIS A 78 11.31 22.67 -9.49
C HIS A 78 11.92 24.00 -9.04
N GLN A 79 12.31 24.83 -10.01
CA GLN A 79 12.51 26.26 -9.78
C GLN A 79 11.29 26.76 -9.03
N GLY A 80 11.51 27.25 -7.80
CA GLY A 80 10.44 27.78 -6.98
C GLY A 80 9.68 28.81 -7.79
N SER A 81 8.40 28.52 -8.08
CA SER A 81 7.47 29.55 -8.50
C SER A 81 7.33 30.49 -7.32
N LYS A 82 8.09 31.60 -7.35
CA LYS A 82 7.65 32.81 -6.68
C LYS A 82 6.27 33.09 -7.27
N GLU A 83 5.24 32.96 -6.45
CA GLU A 83 3.92 33.48 -6.74
C GLU A 83 4.07 34.96 -7.09
N ALA A 84 3.88 35.27 -8.37
CA ALA A 84 3.70 36.64 -8.82
C ALA A 84 2.23 37.00 -8.54
N SER A 85 2.01 37.84 -7.54
CA SER A 85 0.78 38.62 -7.42
C SER A 85 0.78 39.72 -8.49
N ASP A 86 -0.30 39.80 -9.25
CA ASP A 86 -0.55 40.74 -10.34
C ASP A 86 -0.38 42.22 -9.99
N GLY A 87 0.05 43.03 -10.97
CA GLY A 87 -0.36 44.45 -11.01
C GLY A 87 0.53 45.50 -11.70
N SER A 88 0.53 45.50 -13.03
CA SER A 88 0.56 46.69 -13.93
C SER A 88 1.78 47.64 -13.97
N GLY A 89 2.53 47.57 -15.07
CA GLY A 89 3.44 48.63 -15.52
C GLY A 89 3.75 48.51 -17.01
N SER A 90 3.13 49.36 -17.82
CA SER A 90 3.32 49.44 -19.28
C SER A 90 4.67 50.08 -19.62
N GLY A 91 5.53 49.36 -20.35
CA GLY A 91 6.85 49.85 -20.76
C GLY A 91 7.29 49.18 -22.05
N LYS A 92 7.43 49.99 -23.10
CA LYS A 92 7.86 49.63 -24.46
C LYS A 92 9.39 49.74 -24.54
N GLY A 93 10.08 48.71 -25.03
CA GLY A 93 11.54 48.74 -25.24
C GLY A 93 12.08 47.45 -25.86
N ASP A 94 12.21 47.49 -27.18
CA ASP A 94 13.29 47.06 -28.07
C ASP A 94 14.20 45.87 -27.70
N ALA A 95 14.40 45.01 -28.71
CA ALA A 95 15.20 43.80 -28.72
C ALA A 95 16.72 44.01 -28.58
N LEU A 96 17.39 42.98 -28.06
CA LEU A 96 18.77 42.45 -28.19
C LEU A 96 19.00 41.66 -26.88
N GLU A 97 19.59 40.47 -26.77
CA GLU A 97 20.56 39.72 -27.55
C GLU A 97 20.52 38.26 -27.03
N GLY A 98 21.10 37.31 -27.78
CA GLY A 98 20.91 35.87 -27.62
C GLY A 98 21.15 35.27 -26.23
N GLN A 99 20.32 34.29 -25.89
CA GLN A 99 20.64 33.26 -24.90
C GLN A 99 20.28 31.90 -25.47
N ASP A 100 21.32 31.12 -25.72
CA ASP A 100 21.26 29.72 -26.09
C ASP A 100 20.33 28.98 -25.11
N SER A 101 19.21 28.50 -25.65
CA SER A 101 18.25 27.69 -24.92
C SER A 101 18.83 26.30 -24.70
N ALA A 102 19.63 26.14 -23.66
CA ALA A 102 19.91 24.86 -23.04
C ALA A 102 19.16 24.79 -21.71
N SER A 103 17.83 24.72 -21.76
CA SER A 103 17.00 24.37 -20.61
C SER A 103 17.16 22.87 -20.32
N GLY A 104 18.33 22.48 -19.82
CA GLY A 104 18.54 21.17 -19.22
C GLY A 104 17.90 21.16 -17.84
N GLU A 105 16.76 20.48 -17.69
CA GLU A 105 16.11 20.24 -16.40
C GLU A 105 17.12 19.50 -15.49
N ALA A 106 17.77 20.24 -14.59
CA ALA A 106 18.76 19.67 -13.68
C ALA A 106 18.05 18.72 -12.71
N THR A 107 18.18 17.42 -12.94
CA THR A 107 17.73 16.39 -12.00
C THR A 107 18.85 16.13 -11.00
N ARG A 108 18.52 16.19 -9.71
CA ARG A 108 19.47 15.89 -8.62
C ARG A 108 19.06 14.60 -7.94
N LYS A 109 20.03 13.73 -7.67
CA LYS A 109 19.86 12.60 -6.74
C LYS A 109 19.70 13.13 -5.33
N VAL A 110 18.57 12.83 -4.71
CA VAL A 110 18.26 13.14 -3.31
C VAL A 110 18.14 11.84 -2.55
N ARG A 111 18.89 11.70 -1.46
CA ARG A 111 18.71 10.60 -0.51
C ARG A 111 17.50 10.94 0.36
N GLN A 112 16.48 10.09 0.36
CA GLN A 112 15.34 10.21 1.25
C GLN A 112 15.22 8.95 2.09
N CYS A 113 15.04 9.15 3.40
CA CYS A 113 14.83 8.08 4.36
C CYS A 113 13.41 8.14 4.93
N GLY A 114 12.95 7.01 5.46
CA GLY A 114 11.69 6.87 6.16
C GLY A 114 11.69 5.64 7.05
N ILE A 115 10.69 5.55 7.91
CA ILE A 115 10.42 4.34 8.70
C ILE A 115 9.17 3.67 8.17
N MET A 116 9.14 2.36 8.17
CA MET A 116 7.97 1.61 7.71
C MET A 116 7.68 0.37 8.53
N GLN A 117 6.39 0.01 8.53
CA GLN A 117 5.88 -1.26 9.01
C GLN A 117 4.79 -1.74 8.06
N SER A 118 4.76 -3.05 7.79
CA SER A 118 3.73 -3.70 6.99
C SER A 118 3.02 -4.73 7.85
N VAL A 119 1.69 -4.67 7.88
CA VAL A 119 0.83 -5.57 8.67
C VAL A 119 -0.24 -6.20 7.80
N ARG A 120 -0.84 -7.29 8.29
CA ARG A 120 -1.96 -7.98 7.63
C ARG A 120 -3.15 -7.99 8.57
N SER A 121 -4.35 -8.00 8.02
CA SER A 121 -5.56 -8.13 8.84
C SER A 121 -5.61 -9.52 9.46
N ALA A 122 -5.95 -9.58 10.75
CA ALA A 122 -6.22 -10.84 11.44
C ALA A 122 -7.47 -11.55 10.86
N GLU A 123 -8.48 -10.77 10.46
CA GLU A 123 -9.72 -11.29 9.89
C GLU A 123 -9.55 -11.72 8.43
N ARG A 124 -8.73 -10.99 7.66
CA ARG A 124 -8.49 -11.28 6.23
C ARG A 124 -7.02 -11.16 5.87
N GLN A 125 -6.31 -12.29 5.88
CA GLN A 125 -4.86 -12.33 5.65
C GLN A 125 -4.39 -11.79 4.28
N ASN A 126 -5.30 -11.72 3.29
CA ASN A 126 -5.03 -11.14 1.97
C ASN A 126 -5.09 -9.61 1.96
N LEU A 127 -5.64 -8.99 3.01
CA LEU A 127 -5.66 -7.55 3.19
C LEU A 127 -4.43 -7.14 4.01
N GLY A 128 -3.57 -6.31 3.41
CA GLY A 128 -2.38 -5.75 4.05
C GLY A 128 -2.47 -4.23 4.16
N LEU A 129 -1.71 -3.67 5.10
CA LEU A 129 -1.48 -2.23 5.21
C LEU A 129 0.02 -2.00 5.36
N THR A 130 0.55 -1.06 4.59
CA THR A 130 1.92 -0.57 4.76
C THR A 130 1.86 0.87 5.20
N LEU A 131 2.41 1.14 6.38
CA LEU A 131 2.59 2.46 6.94
C LEU A 131 4.02 2.91 6.70
N VAL A 132 4.19 4.12 6.15
CA VAL A 132 5.50 4.74 5.94
C VAL A 132 5.46 6.16 6.49
N LEU A 133 6.39 6.52 7.37
CA LEU A 133 6.61 7.90 7.80
C LEU A 133 7.90 8.41 7.17
N VAL A 134 7.84 9.58 6.55
CA VAL A 134 9.00 10.26 5.96
C VAL A 134 9.06 11.68 6.48
N ASN A 135 10.26 12.17 6.75
CA ASN A 135 10.46 13.58 7.04
C ASN A 135 10.64 14.36 5.74
N THR A 136 10.03 15.53 5.67
CA THR A 136 10.08 16.45 4.54
C THR A 136 10.17 17.88 5.04
N LYS A 137 10.79 18.75 4.25
CA LYS A 137 10.82 20.19 4.52
C LYS A 137 9.66 20.86 3.80
N GLN A 138 8.87 21.67 4.50
CA GLN A 138 7.84 22.53 3.91
C GLN A 138 8.19 24.00 4.18
N GLY A 139 9.02 24.59 3.33
CA GLY A 139 9.72 25.83 3.68
C GLY A 139 10.70 25.54 4.82
N ASP A 140 10.63 26.31 5.91
CA ASP A 140 11.56 26.18 7.04
C ASP A 140 11.11 25.15 8.10
N ARG A 141 9.90 24.60 7.98
CA ARG A 141 9.37 23.62 8.95
C ARG A 141 9.67 22.18 8.54
N ASP A 142 10.06 21.36 9.51
CA ASP A 142 10.09 19.91 9.39
C ASP A 142 8.69 19.32 9.55
N VAL A 143 8.26 18.54 8.57
CA VAL A 143 6.96 17.87 8.56
C VAL A 143 7.19 16.39 8.39
N THR A 144 6.68 15.59 9.33
CA THR A 144 6.60 14.15 9.17
C THR A 144 5.32 13.82 8.41
N MET A 145 5.47 13.28 7.20
CA MET A 145 4.34 12.83 6.38
C MET A 145 4.12 11.34 6.57
N MET A 146 2.91 10.99 6.99
CA MET A 146 2.39 9.63 7.04
C MET A 146 1.83 9.25 5.67
N ARG A 147 2.27 8.10 5.16
CA ARG A 147 1.84 7.50 3.90
C ARG A 147 1.30 6.12 4.20
N ILE A 148 0.03 5.90 3.91
CA ILE A 148 -0.65 4.63 4.17
C ILE A 148 -0.98 4.02 2.82
N LEU A 149 -0.49 2.81 2.58
CA LEU A 149 -0.72 2.05 1.36
C LEU A 149 -1.58 0.84 1.70
N VAL A 150 -2.70 0.71 0.99
CA VAL A 150 -3.65 -0.40 1.15
C VAL A 150 -4.03 -0.95 -0.22
N PRO A 151 -4.37 -2.24 -0.35
CA PRO A 151 -4.92 -2.80 -1.59
C PRO A 151 -6.13 -2.04 -2.13
N ILE A 152 -6.43 -2.24 -3.40
CA ILE A 152 -7.69 -1.78 -4.01
C ILE A 152 -8.91 -2.50 -3.41
N GLY A 153 -10.11 -1.96 -3.64
CA GLY A 153 -11.38 -2.52 -3.12
C GLY A 153 -11.87 -1.86 -1.82
N VAL A 154 -11.27 -0.74 -1.44
CA VAL A 154 -11.66 0.05 -0.25
C VAL A 154 -12.74 1.08 -0.56
N PHE A 155 -13.55 1.41 0.45
CA PHE A 155 -14.57 2.45 0.41
C PHE A 155 -13.93 3.83 0.63
N LEU A 156 -13.70 4.53 -0.48
CA LEU A 156 -12.95 5.80 -0.52
C LEU A 156 -13.55 6.95 0.30
N PRO A 157 -14.89 7.19 0.34
CA PRO A 157 -15.45 8.39 0.97
C PRO A 157 -15.14 8.52 2.47
N THR A 158 -15.00 7.40 3.19
CA THR A 158 -14.77 7.40 4.64
C THR A 158 -13.31 7.60 5.03
N GLY A 159 -12.37 7.38 4.11
CA GLY A 159 -10.94 7.34 4.42
C GLY A 159 -10.56 6.22 5.38
N ILE A 160 -9.37 6.32 5.98
CA ILE A 160 -8.84 5.39 6.97
C ILE A 160 -8.96 6.04 8.35
N ALA A 161 -9.64 5.41 9.29
CA ALA A 161 -9.65 5.91 10.68
C ALA A 161 -8.39 5.44 11.42
N LEU A 162 -7.87 6.28 12.31
CA LEU A 162 -6.72 6.00 13.16
C LEU A 162 -7.13 6.09 14.62
N GLU A 163 -6.82 5.05 15.36
CA GLU A 163 -6.91 4.99 16.82
C GLU A 163 -5.56 4.56 17.38
N ILE A 164 -5.19 5.08 18.55
CA ILE A 164 -3.99 4.65 19.29
C ILE A 164 -4.46 4.16 20.65
N ASP A 165 -4.18 2.89 20.97
CA ASP A 165 -4.65 2.22 22.18
C ASP A 165 -6.16 2.39 22.43
N GLY A 166 -6.96 2.34 21.36
CA GLY A 166 -8.41 2.51 21.39
C GLY A 166 -8.90 3.96 21.48
N THR A 167 -7.99 4.94 21.53
CA THR A 167 -8.35 6.37 21.50
C THR A 167 -8.35 6.90 20.08
N ALA A 168 -9.46 7.48 19.63
CA ALA A 168 -9.56 8.08 18.31
C ALA A 168 -8.59 9.25 18.11
N VAL A 169 -7.82 9.21 17.02
CA VAL A 169 -6.90 10.27 16.60
C VAL A 169 -7.48 11.07 15.45
N GLY A 170 -8.12 10.39 14.47
CA GLY A 170 -8.72 11.07 13.33
C GLY A 170 -8.93 10.17 12.13
N ARG A 171 -9.10 10.79 10.97
CA ARG A 171 -9.27 10.10 9.68
C ARG A 171 -8.31 10.65 8.64
N VAL A 172 -7.70 9.75 7.88
CA VAL A 172 -6.82 10.06 6.76
C VAL A 172 -7.56 9.81 5.45
N PRO A 173 -7.85 10.85 4.65
CA PRO A 173 -8.55 10.67 3.38
C PRO A 173 -7.65 9.98 2.35
N PHE A 174 -8.26 9.16 1.49
CA PHE A 174 -7.57 8.67 0.31
C PHE A 174 -7.29 9.82 -0.64
N THR A 175 -6.04 9.90 -1.10
CA THR A 175 -5.62 10.96 -2.02
C THR A 175 -5.64 10.49 -3.47
N ARG A 176 -5.38 9.21 -3.70
CA ARG A 176 -5.32 8.59 -5.04
C ARG A 176 -5.27 7.07 -4.94
N CYS A 177 -5.78 6.42 -5.98
CA CYS A 177 -5.65 4.98 -6.18
C CYS A 177 -4.96 4.70 -7.50
N LEU A 178 -3.99 3.80 -7.45
CA LEU A 178 -3.30 3.20 -8.58
C LEU A 178 -3.86 1.79 -8.82
N PRO A 179 -3.55 1.13 -9.96
CA PRO A 179 -4.15 -0.16 -10.32
C PRO A 179 -4.01 -1.29 -9.29
N GLN A 180 -3.11 -1.18 -8.32
CA GLN A 180 -2.87 -2.20 -7.29
C GLN A 180 -2.99 -1.68 -5.85
N VAL A 181 -3.00 -0.36 -5.65
CA VAL A 181 -2.86 0.23 -4.32
C VAL A 181 -3.60 1.56 -4.22
N CYS A 182 -4.36 1.75 -3.15
CA CYS A 182 -4.90 3.04 -2.75
C CYS A 182 -3.99 3.67 -1.70
N MET A 183 -3.76 4.97 -1.81
CA MET A 183 -2.83 5.68 -0.94
C MET A 183 -3.52 6.85 -0.22
N ALA A 184 -3.32 6.89 1.09
CA ALA A 184 -3.78 7.94 1.97
C ALA A 184 -2.56 8.67 2.57
N PHE A 185 -2.63 10.00 2.64
CA PHE A 185 -1.53 10.81 3.15
C PHE A 185 -2.08 11.78 4.19
N ALA A 186 -1.38 11.90 5.30
CA ALA A 186 -1.62 12.91 6.32
C ALA A 186 -0.28 13.37 6.89
N GLU A 187 -0.27 14.58 7.45
CA GLU A 187 0.79 14.98 8.36
C GLU A 187 0.63 14.19 9.67
N ALA A 188 1.72 13.59 10.14
CA ALA A 188 1.79 13.08 11.50
C ALA A 188 2.13 14.26 12.41
N THR A 189 1.09 14.89 12.95
CA THR A 189 1.25 16.06 13.82
C THR A 189 2.12 15.73 15.05
N PRO A 190 2.75 16.72 15.70
CA PRO A 190 3.53 16.49 16.91
C PRO A 190 2.73 15.74 17.99
N GLU A 191 1.44 16.02 18.14
CA GLU A 191 0.55 15.31 19.05
C GLU A 191 0.37 13.84 18.65
N THR A 192 0.17 13.57 17.36
CA THR A 192 0.05 12.20 16.85
C THR A 192 1.34 11.42 17.06
N ILE A 193 2.50 12.01 16.80
CA ILE A 193 3.81 11.40 17.03
C ILE A 193 4.00 11.07 18.51
N GLU A 194 3.67 12.00 19.40
CA GLU A 194 3.81 11.77 20.84
C GLU A 194 2.89 10.63 21.32
N LYS A 195 1.64 10.61 20.86
CA LYS A 195 0.73 9.48 21.12
C LYS A 195 1.29 8.15 20.59
N MET A 196 1.89 8.12 19.41
CA MET A 196 2.52 6.92 18.87
C MET A 196 3.78 6.50 19.65
N LYS A 197 4.54 7.45 20.21
CA LYS A 197 5.72 7.16 21.05
C LYS A 197 5.34 6.56 22.41
N GLN A 198 4.24 7.02 22.99
CA GLN A 198 3.74 6.56 24.28
C GLN A 198 2.86 5.32 24.18
N GLY A 199 2.25 5.10 23.02
CA GLY A 199 1.28 4.05 22.80
C GLY A 199 1.89 2.68 22.52
N SER A 200 1.04 1.65 22.55
CA SER A 200 1.44 0.26 22.28
C SER A 200 0.97 -0.24 20.92
N THR A 201 -0.21 0.18 20.47
CA THR A 201 -0.80 -0.26 19.20
C THR A 201 -1.52 0.89 18.51
N ALA A 202 -1.27 1.04 17.21
CA ALA A 202 -2.01 1.94 16.33
C ALA A 202 -2.95 1.12 15.44
N ASN A 203 -4.26 1.33 15.59
CA ASN A 203 -5.28 0.66 14.80
C ASN A 203 -5.68 1.53 13.62
N PHE A 204 -5.39 1.05 12.42
CA PHE A 204 -5.85 1.66 11.18
C PHE A 204 -7.08 0.91 10.68
N ILE A 205 -8.24 1.58 10.69
CA ILE A 205 -9.51 0.97 10.32
C ILE A 205 -9.83 1.31 8.87
N ILE A 206 -9.85 0.28 8.03
CA ILE A 206 -10.14 0.36 6.60
C ILE A 206 -11.58 -0.08 6.37
N TYR A 207 -12.31 0.60 5.49
CA TYR A 207 -13.67 0.24 5.13
C TYR A 207 -13.70 -0.36 3.72
N GLU A 208 -14.43 -1.45 3.50
CA GLU A 208 -14.73 -1.96 2.15
C GLU A 208 -16.11 -1.55 1.65
N ALA A 209 -17.03 -1.33 2.58
CA ALA A 209 -18.38 -0.83 2.35
C ALA A 209 -18.78 0.07 3.53
N PRO A 210 -19.82 0.90 3.39
CA PRO A 210 -20.36 1.67 4.51
C PRO A 210 -20.65 0.75 5.72
N GLY A 211 -20.09 1.10 6.88
CA GLY A 211 -20.27 0.35 8.13
C GLY A 211 -19.48 -0.96 8.27
N ALA A 212 -18.75 -1.40 7.23
CA ALA A 212 -17.92 -2.60 7.28
C ALA A 212 -16.43 -2.22 7.43
N GLY A 213 -16.03 -1.89 8.66
CA GLY A 213 -14.65 -1.54 9.01
C GLY A 213 -13.84 -2.76 9.45
N LEU A 214 -12.62 -2.89 8.96
CA LEU A 214 -11.63 -3.87 9.40
C LEU A 214 -10.45 -3.16 10.05
N SER A 215 -10.09 -3.60 11.26
CA SER A 215 -8.93 -3.08 11.97
C SER A 215 -7.62 -3.70 11.45
N MET A 216 -6.63 -2.86 11.25
CA MET A 216 -5.25 -3.22 10.94
C MET A 216 -4.37 -2.78 12.11
N GLU A 217 -3.94 -3.74 12.91
CA GLU A 217 -3.12 -3.47 14.09
C GLU A 217 -1.66 -3.25 13.68
N VAL A 218 -1.15 -2.05 13.93
CA VAL A 218 0.27 -1.70 13.77
C VAL A 218 0.91 -1.64 15.14
N SER A 219 1.94 -2.44 15.35
CA SER A 219 2.72 -2.48 16.59
C SER A 219 3.52 -1.19 16.73
N LEU A 220 3.42 -0.52 17.88
CA LEU A 220 4.26 0.65 18.20
C LEU A 220 5.57 0.25 18.89
N SER A 221 5.83 -1.06 19.06
CA SER A 221 7.09 -1.58 19.58
C SER A 221 8.26 -1.17 18.69
N GLY A 222 9.19 -0.38 19.24
CA GLY A 222 10.35 0.14 18.52
C GLY A 222 10.08 1.41 17.69
N PHE A 223 8.84 1.93 17.69
CA PHE A 223 8.49 3.16 16.96
C PHE A 223 9.35 4.35 17.37
N THR A 224 9.48 4.60 18.67
CA THR A 224 10.26 5.74 19.21
C THR A 224 11.71 5.70 18.73
N ALA A 225 12.37 4.55 18.85
CA ALA A 225 13.76 4.39 18.42
C ALA A 225 13.92 4.56 16.90
N ALA A 226 12.99 4.00 16.11
CA ALA A 226 12.98 4.17 14.66
C ALA A 226 12.77 5.65 14.25
N TYR A 227 11.81 6.33 14.88
CA TYR A 227 11.50 7.73 14.59
C TYR A 227 12.63 8.67 15.01
N ASP A 228 13.24 8.45 16.17
CA ASP A 228 14.38 9.24 16.63
C ASP A 228 15.60 9.03 15.74
N GLN A 229 15.85 7.80 15.26
CA GLN A 229 16.88 7.56 14.24
C GLN A 229 16.54 8.26 12.93
N LEU A 230 15.29 8.24 12.48
CA LEU A 230 14.88 8.97 11.26
C LEU A 230 15.14 10.47 11.38
N ASN A 231 14.94 11.06 12.55
CA ASN A 231 15.21 12.48 12.79
C ASN A 231 16.71 12.81 12.85
N ALA A 232 17.58 11.82 13.03
CA ALA A 232 19.03 11.98 13.06
C ALA A 232 19.70 11.79 11.68
N LEU A 233 18.92 11.44 10.64
CA LEU A 233 19.38 11.23 9.25
C LEU A 233 19.20 12.47 8.39
#